data_AF-D5GZB3-F1
#
_entry.id   AF-D5GZB3-F1
#
_cell.length_a   1.000
_cell.length_b   1.000
_cell.length_c   1.000
_cell.angle_alpha   90.00
_cell.angle_beta   90.00
_cell.angle_gamma   90.00
#
_symmetry.space_group_name_H-M   'P 1'
#
loop_
_entity.id
_entity.type
_entity.pdbx_description
1 polymer ?
#
loop_
_entity_poly.entity_id
_entity_poly.type
_entity_poly.pdbx_seq_one_letter_code
_entity_poly.pdbx_strand_id
1 'polypeptide(L)'
;MSIYIKNGILHVTGAQDKLRKKGQEKPDFLTNYTMLDIETTGLYPYRDRITELGGVKVRNGQIVDQYTNLVKFSKNNSVPAFITKLNGITEEQIVKEGIPAEQAIREFREFIGDDVIIGYNVNFDLNFLYDLSQKYGLPVLDNDYVDVLRLARTYYPRERHNRLLDCMQRAGIAQVEAHHGLQDSLDTIKVYDDFAQHFTDDLLEKAQSKIKNIDLTTGELDYVDLGWHNPVQNKNIVLSGNIHMNEAEAGKMINNMGGQVDNSVLATTNYLIMGDQDFFRKDNQDLNAARDLIKNGAKIKRFSETFFLSMLDDWARS
;
A
#
# COMPACT_ATOMS: atom_id res chain seq x y z
N MET A 1 10.31 -4.18 -23.20
CA MET A 1 9.90 -4.60 -21.86
C MET A 1 8.44 -4.25 -21.72
N SER A 2 7.55 -5.24 -21.62
CA SER A 2 6.12 -4.95 -21.53
C SER A 2 5.66 -4.80 -20.07
N ILE A 3 6.32 -5.50 -19.13
CA ILE A 3 6.04 -5.46 -17.69
C ILE A 3 7.36 -5.40 -16.91
N TYR A 4 7.62 -4.29 -16.22
CA TYR A 4 8.87 -4.08 -15.49
C TYR A 4 8.64 -3.14 -14.30
N ILE A 5 9.58 -3.11 -13.37
CA ILE A 5 9.63 -2.17 -12.25
C ILE A 5 10.80 -1.21 -12.47
N LYS A 6 10.55 0.08 -12.32
CA LYS A 6 11.59 1.11 -12.34
C LYS A 6 11.36 2.08 -11.20
N ASN A 7 12.40 2.36 -10.42
CA ASN A 7 12.33 3.19 -9.22
C ASN A 7 11.18 2.75 -8.27
N GLY A 8 10.97 1.44 -8.11
CA GLY A 8 9.91 0.88 -7.28
C GLY A 8 8.50 0.99 -7.86
N ILE A 9 8.32 1.52 -9.07
CA ILE A 9 7.02 1.70 -9.73
C ILE A 9 6.81 0.60 -10.76
N LEU A 10 5.65 -0.04 -10.74
CA LEU A 10 5.27 -1.01 -11.76
C LEU A 10 4.87 -0.30 -13.07
N HIS A 11 5.46 -0.76 -14.16
CA HIS A 11 5.17 -0.34 -15.51
C HIS A 11 4.56 -1.48 -16.31
N VAL A 12 3.36 -1.26 -16.87
CA VAL A 12 2.61 -2.27 -17.61
C VAL A 12 2.09 -1.68 -18.92
N THR A 13 2.63 -2.14 -20.03
CA THR A 13 2.21 -1.71 -21.37
C THR A 13 0.75 -2.10 -21.60
N GLY A 14 -0.09 -1.13 -21.94
CA GLY A 14 -1.52 -1.35 -22.19
C GLY A 14 -2.43 -1.32 -20.95
N ALA A 15 -1.87 -1.26 -19.73
CA ALA A 15 -2.65 -1.24 -18.49
C ALA A 15 -2.15 -0.23 -17.45
N GLN A 16 -1.27 0.71 -17.84
CA GLN A 16 -0.68 1.69 -16.93
C GLN A 16 -1.72 2.63 -16.28
N ASP A 17 -2.81 2.91 -16.99
CA ASP A 17 -3.91 3.75 -16.54
C ASP A 17 -4.71 3.14 -15.37
N LYS A 18 -4.55 1.83 -15.13
CA LYS A 18 -5.15 1.11 -13.99
C LYS A 18 -4.38 1.28 -12.69
N LEU A 19 -3.14 1.77 -12.75
CA LEU A 19 -2.27 1.96 -11.59
C LEU A 19 -2.41 3.37 -10.99
N ARG A 20 -2.21 3.47 -9.69
CA ARG A 20 -2.15 4.77 -9.01
C ARG A 20 -0.89 5.52 -9.43
N LYS A 21 -1.04 6.79 -9.79
CA LYS A 21 0.05 7.68 -10.23
C LYS A 21 0.67 8.43 -9.05
N LYS A 22 1.03 7.70 -8.00
CA LYS A 22 1.72 8.25 -6.81
C LYS A 22 3.15 8.66 -7.16
N GLY A 23 3.73 9.52 -6.33
CA GLY A 23 5.15 9.91 -6.45
C GLY A 23 6.12 8.75 -6.22
N GLN A 24 7.40 9.08 -6.18
CA GLN A 24 8.49 8.12 -5.99
C GLN A 24 8.91 8.07 -4.53
N GLU A 25 9.32 6.88 -4.09
CA GLU A 25 9.98 6.75 -2.80
C GLU A 25 11.42 7.30 -2.90
N LYS A 26 11.82 8.11 -1.93
CA LYS A 26 13.15 8.73 -1.84
C LYS A 26 13.73 8.55 -0.43
N PRO A 27 14.22 7.36 -0.05
CA PRO A 27 14.80 7.11 1.26
C PRO A 27 15.92 8.11 1.56
N ASP A 28 15.66 8.98 2.54
CA ASP A 28 16.54 10.08 2.93
C ASP A 28 16.13 10.64 4.31
N PHE A 29 16.99 11.49 4.88
CA PHE A 29 16.77 12.23 6.12
C PHE A 29 16.53 13.73 5.84
N LEU A 30 15.27 14.09 5.61
CA LEU A 30 14.84 15.44 5.26
C LEU A 30 14.53 16.27 6.50
N THR A 31 14.69 17.58 6.39
CA THR A 31 14.34 18.53 7.47
C THR A 31 13.08 19.34 7.19
N ASN A 32 12.52 19.25 5.98
CA ASN A 32 11.27 19.88 5.56
C ASN A 32 10.37 18.84 4.90
N TYR A 33 9.28 18.48 5.56
CA TYR A 33 8.36 17.44 5.12
C TYR A 33 7.01 17.54 5.85
N THR A 34 6.06 16.73 5.42
CA THR A 34 4.84 16.44 6.18
C THR A 34 4.84 14.96 6.57
N MET A 35 4.86 14.69 7.88
CA MET A 35 4.64 13.34 8.42
C MET A 35 3.15 13.05 8.41
N LEU A 36 2.73 11.85 8.04
CA LEU A 36 1.33 11.44 8.16
C LEU A 36 1.18 9.99 8.60
N ASP A 37 0.00 9.73 9.16
CA ASP A 37 -0.54 8.42 9.45
C ASP A 37 -2.08 8.52 9.42
N ILE A 38 -2.75 7.48 8.90
CA ILE A 38 -4.20 7.41 8.83
C ILE A 38 -4.75 6.17 9.53
N GLU A 39 -5.89 6.34 10.18
CA GLU A 39 -6.66 5.21 10.69
C GLU A 39 -7.71 4.78 9.68
N THR A 40 -7.98 3.48 9.59
CA THR A 40 -8.93 2.93 8.60
C THR A 40 -9.80 1.82 9.16
N THR A 41 -10.95 1.59 8.53
CA THR A 41 -11.83 0.45 8.86
C THR A 41 -11.28 -0.90 8.40
N GLY A 42 -10.14 -0.95 7.70
CA GLY A 42 -9.58 -2.15 7.10
C GLY A 42 -8.50 -1.85 6.06
N LEU A 43 -7.95 -2.88 5.43
CA LEU A 43 -6.71 -2.77 4.67
C LEU A 43 -6.86 -2.32 3.21
N TYR A 44 -8.09 -2.18 2.70
CA TYR A 44 -8.32 -2.10 1.26
C TYR A 44 -9.05 -0.80 0.84
N PRO A 45 -8.35 0.16 0.20
CA PRO A 45 -8.91 1.47 -0.19
C PRO A 45 -10.20 1.43 -1.02
N TYR A 46 -10.38 0.41 -1.87
CA TYR A 46 -11.55 0.28 -2.74
C TYR A 46 -12.83 -0.12 -2.00
N ARG A 47 -12.74 -0.54 -0.73
CA ARG A 47 -13.86 -1.04 0.08
C ARG A 47 -13.93 -0.38 1.46
N ASP A 48 -12.77 -0.31 2.11
CA ASP A 48 -12.60 0.19 3.46
C ASP A 48 -12.48 1.73 3.44
N ARG A 49 -12.54 2.38 4.60
CA ARG A 49 -12.65 3.83 4.72
C ARG A 49 -11.63 4.37 5.70
N ILE A 50 -11.18 5.59 5.45
CA ILE A 50 -10.41 6.37 6.43
C ILE A 50 -11.35 6.74 7.59
N THR A 51 -10.91 6.56 8.83
CA THR A 51 -11.63 6.98 10.04
C THR A 51 -11.01 8.21 10.67
N GLU A 52 -9.69 8.37 10.56
CA GLU A 52 -8.93 9.53 11.04
C GLU A 52 -7.84 9.89 10.02
N LEU A 53 -7.59 11.19 9.87
CA LEU A 53 -6.42 11.73 9.18
C LEU A 53 -5.53 12.40 10.21
N GLY A 54 -4.28 11.97 10.34
CA GLY A 54 -3.28 12.63 11.17
C GLY A 54 -2.09 13.11 10.35
N GLY A 55 -1.57 14.29 10.67
CA GLY A 55 -0.34 14.77 10.05
C GLY A 55 0.37 15.86 10.85
N VAL A 56 1.68 15.93 10.66
CA VAL A 56 2.58 16.87 11.35
C VAL A 56 3.49 17.51 10.31
N LYS A 57 3.47 18.84 10.23
CA LYS A 57 4.34 19.60 9.34
C LYS A 57 5.63 19.95 10.04
N VAL A 58 6.75 19.60 9.42
CA VAL A 58 8.10 19.82 9.95
C VAL A 58 8.86 20.76 9.04
N ARG A 59 9.51 21.78 9.62
CA ARG A 59 10.40 22.71 8.92
C ARG A 59 11.69 22.90 9.69
N ASN A 60 12.82 22.79 9.00
CA ASN A 60 14.16 22.81 9.61
C ASN A 60 14.27 21.88 10.84
N GLY A 61 13.65 20.69 10.77
CA GLY A 61 13.64 19.72 11.86
C GLY A 61 12.79 20.12 13.07
N GLN A 62 11.91 21.11 12.94
CA GLN A 62 11.00 21.55 14.01
C GLN A 62 9.54 21.39 13.57
N ILE A 63 8.68 20.94 14.48
CA ILE A 63 7.25 20.87 14.24
C ILE A 63 6.69 22.30 14.17
N VAL A 64 6.04 22.65 13.06
CA VAL A 64 5.47 23.99 12.85
C VAL A 64 3.94 23.99 12.75
N ASP A 65 3.33 22.84 12.46
CA ASP A 65 1.88 22.71 12.35
C ASP A 65 1.43 21.25 12.52
N GLN A 66 0.17 21.04 12.89
CA GLN A 66 -0.42 19.73 13.11
C GLN A 66 -1.86 19.71 12.60
N TYR A 67 -2.27 18.59 12.02
CA TYR A 67 -3.62 18.35 11.54
C TYR A 67 -4.14 17.03 12.08
N THR A 68 -5.35 17.05 12.64
CA THR A 68 -6.11 15.83 12.92
C THR A 68 -7.61 16.07 12.69
N ASN A 69 -8.27 15.11 12.04
CA ASN A 69 -9.72 15.10 11.93
C ASN A 69 -10.25 13.67 11.78
N LEU A 70 -11.36 13.37 12.46
CA LEU A 70 -12.17 12.20 12.16
C LEU A 70 -12.94 12.39 10.85
N VAL A 71 -13.06 11.32 10.08
CA VAL A 71 -13.61 11.36 8.72
C VAL A 71 -14.99 10.73 8.67
N LYS A 72 -16.00 11.55 8.36
CA LYS A 72 -17.40 11.13 8.25
C LYS A 72 -17.84 10.96 6.80
N PHE A 73 -18.26 9.76 6.44
CA PHE A 73 -18.85 9.42 5.15
C PHE A 73 -20.38 9.54 5.20
N SER A 74 -21.00 10.00 4.11
CA SER A 74 -22.45 10.23 4.03
C SER A 74 -23.32 8.97 4.05
N LYS A 75 -22.74 7.79 3.76
CA LYS A 75 -23.51 6.53 3.59
C LYS A 75 -23.35 5.52 4.72
N ASN A 76 -22.16 5.38 5.30
CA ASN A 76 -21.85 4.33 6.28
C ASN A 76 -20.59 4.70 7.07
N ASN A 77 -20.65 4.72 8.39
CA ASN A 77 -19.48 4.99 9.25
C ASN A 77 -19.19 3.82 10.19
N SER A 78 -19.70 2.63 9.86
CA SER A 78 -19.49 1.43 10.64
C SER A 78 -18.01 1.06 10.66
N VAL A 79 -17.52 0.90 11.89
CA VAL A 79 -16.16 0.48 12.18
C VAL A 79 -16.21 -0.95 12.72
N PRO A 80 -15.45 -1.91 12.15
CA PRO A 80 -15.40 -3.26 12.70
C PRO A 80 -14.92 -3.27 14.16
N ALA A 81 -15.52 -4.13 14.99
CA ALA A 81 -15.22 -4.16 16.43
C ALA A 81 -13.74 -4.38 16.76
N PHE A 82 -13.00 -5.13 15.91
CA PHE A 82 -11.57 -5.33 16.11
C PHE A 82 -10.74 -4.07 15.82
N ILE A 83 -11.20 -3.19 14.91
CA ILE A 83 -10.59 -1.89 14.64
C ILE A 83 -10.87 -0.94 15.79
N THR A 84 -12.13 -0.84 16.24
CA THR A 84 -12.47 -0.03 17.43
C THR A 84 -11.74 -0.49 18.67
N LYS A 85 -11.46 -1.79 18.82
CA LYS A 85 -10.62 -2.29 19.92
C LYS A 85 -9.16 -1.85 19.79
N LEU A 86 -8.68 -1.67 18.57
CA LEU A 86 -7.29 -1.29 18.27
C LEU A 86 -7.07 0.20 18.52
N ASN A 87 -7.89 1.07 17.91
CA ASN A 87 -7.70 2.52 17.92
C ASN A 87 -8.72 3.29 18.79
N GLY A 88 -9.68 2.62 19.42
CA GLY A 88 -10.72 3.27 20.23
C GLY A 88 -11.75 4.08 19.45
N ILE A 89 -11.61 4.23 18.12
CA ILE A 89 -12.51 5.05 17.30
C ILE A 89 -13.83 4.29 17.08
N THR A 90 -14.92 4.90 17.53
CA THR A 90 -16.27 4.35 17.40
C THR A 90 -17.05 5.01 16.27
N GLU A 91 -18.03 4.29 15.71
CA GLU A 91 -18.98 4.86 14.74
C GLU A 91 -19.71 6.08 15.32
N GLU A 92 -20.12 6.03 16.58
CA GLU A 92 -20.79 7.15 17.26
C GLU A 92 -19.91 8.40 17.31
N GLN A 93 -18.63 8.22 17.64
CA GLN A 93 -17.66 9.32 17.66
C GLN A 93 -17.48 9.92 16.26
N ILE A 94 -17.31 9.10 15.22
CA ILE A 94 -17.20 9.58 13.83
C ILE A 94 -18.44 10.39 13.43
N VAL A 95 -19.65 9.91 13.77
CA VAL A 95 -20.90 10.59 13.41
C VAL A 95 -20.99 11.98 14.07
N LYS A 96 -20.63 12.04 15.36
CA LYS A 96 -20.74 13.24 16.20
C LYS A 96 -19.65 14.27 15.94
N GLU A 97 -18.40 13.82 15.81
CA GLU A 97 -17.20 14.67 15.84
C GLU A 97 -16.54 14.77 14.46
N GLY A 98 -16.74 13.79 13.58
CA GLY A 98 -16.10 13.76 12.27
C GLY A 98 -16.67 14.77 11.28
N ILE A 99 -15.78 15.31 10.44
CA ILE A 99 -16.12 16.23 9.36
C ILE A 99 -16.37 15.45 8.05
N PRO A 100 -17.14 15.99 7.09
CA PRO A 100 -17.43 15.30 5.84
C PRO A 100 -16.16 14.87 5.09
N ALA A 101 -16.14 13.65 4.57
CA ALA A 101 -14.94 13.08 3.93
C ALA A 101 -14.37 13.93 2.79
N GLU A 102 -15.22 14.63 2.02
CA GLU A 102 -14.76 15.58 1.00
C GLU A 102 -14.02 16.78 1.59
N GLN A 103 -14.55 17.35 2.67
CA GLN A 103 -13.93 18.46 3.38
C GLN A 103 -12.60 17.99 3.99
N ALA A 104 -12.60 16.85 4.68
CA ALA A 104 -11.43 16.29 5.34
C ALA A 104 -10.26 16.09 4.37
N ILE A 105 -10.51 15.49 3.19
CA ILE A 105 -9.44 15.24 2.22
C ILE A 105 -8.97 16.53 1.53
N ARG A 106 -9.86 17.52 1.30
CA ARG A 106 -9.46 18.82 0.74
C ARG A 106 -8.53 19.55 1.70
N GLU A 107 -8.95 19.72 2.95
CA GLU A 107 -8.16 20.39 3.99
C GLU A 107 -6.82 19.66 4.22
N PHE A 108 -6.84 18.32 4.24
CA PHE A 108 -5.61 17.55 4.42
C PHE A 108 -4.66 17.63 3.22
N ARG A 109 -5.17 17.68 1.98
CA ARG A 109 -4.34 17.90 0.79
C ARG A 109 -3.74 19.30 0.77
N GLU A 110 -4.49 20.32 1.20
CA GLU A 110 -3.97 21.69 1.37
C GLU A 110 -2.89 21.75 2.45
N PHE A 111 -3.10 21.03 3.57
CA PHE A 111 -2.10 20.89 4.62
C PHE A 111 -0.82 20.23 4.12
N ILE A 112 -0.90 19.14 3.36
CA ILE A 112 0.28 18.46 2.78
C ILE A 112 0.99 19.36 1.75
N GLY A 113 0.24 20.01 0.85
CA GLY A 113 0.79 20.81 -0.24
C GLY A 113 1.72 19.99 -1.14
N ASP A 114 2.86 20.57 -1.50
CA ASP A 114 3.89 19.95 -2.34
C ASP A 114 5.01 19.28 -1.52
N ASP A 115 4.82 19.10 -0.20
CA ASP A 115 5.84 18.50 0.66
C ASP A 115 6.16 17.06 0.25
N VAL A 116 7.41 16.64 0.50
CA VAL A 116 7.69 15.20 0.60
C VAL A 116 6.91 14.65 1.79
N ILE A 117 6.20 13.55 1.56
CA ILE A 117 5.42 12.87 2.58
C ILE A 117 6.31 11.86 3.30
N ILE A 118 6.28 11.81 4.63
CA ILE A 118 6.95 10.77 5.41
C ILE A 118 5.91 10.03 6.24
N GLY A 119 6.09 8.73 6.42
CA GLY A 119 5.25 7.92 7.30
C GLY A 119 5.81 6.52 7.48
N TYR A 120 5.20 5.74 8.37
CA TYR A 120 5.61 4.36 8.60
C TYR A 120 4.74 3.41 7.79
N ASN A 121 5.31 2.67 6.83
CA ASN A 121 4.54 1.90 5.84
C ASN A 121 3.60 2.79 4.98
N VAL A 122 4.03 4.03 4.72
CA VAL A 122 3.20 5.13 4.19
C VAL A 122 2.59 4.85 2.82
N ASN A 123 3.11 3.89 2.07
CA ASN A 123 2.50 3.45 0.82
C ASN A 123 1.03 3.01 1.00
N PHE A 124 0.71 2.46 2.17
CA PHE A 124 -0.66 2.11 2.58
C PHE A 124 -1.55 3.35 2.63
N ASP A 125 -1.14 4.37 3.39
CA ASP A 125 -1.85 5.63 3.59
C ASP A 125 -2.07 6.36 2.26
N LEU A 126 -1.01 6.44 1.45
CA LEU A 126 -1.04 7.07 0.14
C LEU A 126 -2.06 6.40 -0.80
N ASN A 127 -2.28 5.09 -0.70
CA ASN A 127 -3.31 4.42 -1.50
C ASN A 127 -4.72 4.91 -1.14
N PHE A 128 -5.02 5.06 0.16
CA PHE A 128 -6.31 5.59 0.62
C PHE A 128 -6.48 7.06 0.25
N LEU A 129 -5.46 7.88 0.47
CA LEU A 129 -5.49 9.31 0.16
C LEU A 129 -5.62 9.55 -1.35
N TYR A 130 -4.94 8.76 -2.17
CA TYR A 130 -5.05 8.83 -3.63
C TYR A 130 -6.47 8.51 -4.09
N ASP A 131 -7.04 7.38 -3.66
CA ASP A 131 -8.37 6.95 -4.09
C ASP A 131 -9.46 7.92 -3.60
N LEU A 132 -9.32 8.43 -2.37
CA LEU A 132 -10.25 9.42 -1.81
C LEU A 132 -10.15 10.77 -2.57
N SER A 133 -8.94 11.18 -2.94
CA SER A 133 -8.70 12.38 -3.77
C SER A 133 -9.34 12.24 -5.15
N GLN A 134 -9.17 11.09 -5.81
CA GLN A 134 -9.79 10.83 -7.12
C GLN A 134 -11.31 10.82 -7.03
N LYS A 135 -11.88 10.23 -5.97
CA LYS A 135 -13.33 10.19 -5.74
C LYS A 135 -13.97 11.58 -5.67
N TYR A 136 -13.26 12.57 -5.15
CA TYR A 136 -13.74 13.96 -5.01
C TYR A 136 -13.17 14.91 -6.07
N GLY A 137 -12.54 14.38 -7.13
CA GLY A 137 -12.04 15.16 -8.25
C GLY A 137 -10.91 16.13 -7.88
N LEU A 138 -10.11 15.78 -6.88
CA LEU A 138 -8.93 16.56 -6.49
C LEU A 138 -7.76 16.31 -7.46
N PRO A 139 -6.76 17.22 -7.50
CA PRO A 139 -5.50 16.96 -8.18
C PRO A 139 -4.87 15.64 -7.73
N VAL A 140 -4.13 15.02 -8.65
CA VAL A 140 -3.42 13.75 -8.40
C VAL A 140 -2.51 13.91 -7.17
N LEU A 141 -2.48 12.90 -6.31
CA LEU A 141 -1.54 12.80 -5.19
C LEU A 141 -0.25 12.17 -5.73
N ASP A 142 0.67 13.00 -6.17
CA ASP A 142 1.96 12.62 -6.78
C ASP A 142 3.18 13.09 -5.99
N ASN A 143 2.98 13.52 -4.73
CA ASN A 143 4.05 13.82 -3.79
C ASN A 143 5.02 12.62 -3.68
N ASP A 144 6.32 12.92 -3.75
CA ASP A 144 7.35 11.95 -3.37
C ASP A 144 7.26 11.64 -1.88
N TYR A 145 7.77 10.48 -1.48
CA TYR A 145 7.64 10.04 -0.09
C TYR A 145 8.86 9.31 0.46
N VAL A 146 8.94 9.22 1.78
CA VAL A 146 9.90 8.39 2.52
C VAL A 146 9.11 7.40 3.36
N ASP A 147 9.34 6.11 3.14
CA ASP A 147 8.77 5.07 3.99
C ASP A 147 9.77 4.67 5.10
N VAL A 148 9.45 5.06 6.33
CA VAL A 148 10.29 4.77 7.50
C VAL A 148 10.44 3.26 7.75
N LEU A 149 9.50 2.43 7.27
CA LEU A 149 9.63 0.97 7.34
C LEU A 149 10.80 0.45 6.49
N ARG A 150 11.10 1.08 5.35
CA ARG A 150 12.26 0.70 4.52
C ARG A 150 13.56 0.99 5.24
N LEU A 151 13.64 2.13 5.93
CA LEU A 151 14.77 2.47 6.80
C LEU A 151 14.88 1.46 7.94
N ALA A 152 13.78 1.18 8.65
CA ALA A 152 13.75 0.20 9.74
C ALA A 152 14.23 -1.19 9.32
N ARG A 153 13.76 -1.72 8.17
CA ARG A 153 14.20 -3.02 7.62
C ARG A 153 15.66 -3.03 7.17
N THR A 154 16.26 -1.87 6.95
CA THR A 154 17.68 -1.75 6.58
C THR A 154 18.56 -1.67 7.82
N TYR A 155 18.12 -0.93 8.83
CA TYR A 155 18.79 -0.81 10.11
C TYR A 155 18.70 -2.10 10.95
N TYR A 156 17.54 -2.75 10.93
CA TYR A 156 17.24 -3.99 11.67
C TYR A 156 16.94 -5.18 10.72
N PRO A 157 17.90 -5.63 9.89
CA PRO A 157 17.64 -6.59 8.82
C PRO A 157 17.41 -8.03 9.28
N ARG A 158 17.80 -8.36 10.53
CA ARG A 158 17.67 -9.71 11.11
C ARG A 158 16.46 -9.86 12.04
N GLU A 159 15.74 -8.76 12.26
CA GLU A 159 14.59 -8.75 13.14
C GLU A 159 13.38 -9.37 12.47
N ARG A 160 12.62 -10.16 13.25
CA ARG A 160 11.41 -10.83 12.75
C ARG A 160 10.33 -9.83 12.33
N HIS A 161 10.20 -8.75 13.10
CA HIS A 161 9.23 -7.69 12.88
C HIS A 161 9.90 -6.33 13.06
N ASN A 162 9.49 -5.39 12.22
CA ASN A 162 9.86 -3.98 12.24
C ASN A 162 8.56 -3.18 12.13
N ARG A 163 7.65 -3.34 13.10
CA ARG A 163 6.49 -2.44 13.25
C ARG A 163 6.96 -1.16 13.93
N LEU A 164 6.18 -0.08 13.85
CA LEU A 164 6.48 1.17 14.54
C LEU A 164 6.76 0.91 16.03
N LEU A 165 5.88 0.17 16.71
CA LEU A 165 6.09 -0.28 18.09
C LEU A 165 7.42 -1.02 18.33
N ASP A 166 7.82 -1.92 17.43
CA ASP A 166 9.08 -2.67 17.59
C ASP A 166 10.29 -1.71 17.53
N CYS A 167 10.25 -0.73 16.64
CA CYS A 167 11.28 0.31 16.55
C CYS A 167 11.29 1.23 17.77
N MET A 168 10.12 1.69 18.23
CA MET A 168 10.01 2.51 19.44
C MET A 168 10.56 1.80 20.67
N GLN A 169 10.27 0.51 20.84
CA GLN A 169 10.76 -0.28 21.97
C GLN A 169 12.28 -0.44 21.94
N ARG A 170 12.87 -0.70 20.76
CA ARG A 170 14.33 -0.83 20.59
C ARG A 170 15.07 0.48 20.82
N ALA A 171 14.50 1.60 20.39
CA ALA A 171 15.06 2.94 20.58
C ALA A 171 14.80 3.51 21.99
N GLY A 172 14.04 2.81 22.84
CA GLY A 172 13.69 3.29 24.18
C GLY A 172 12.70 4.47 24.20
N ILE A 173 11.92 4.65 23.12
CA ILE A 173 10.97 5.76 22.93
C ILE A 173 9.66 5.48 23.69
N ALA A 174 9.04 4.32 23.46
CA ALA A 174 7.75 3.94 24.05
C ALA A 174 7.59 2.41 24.12
N GLN A 175 6.66 1.96 24.96
CA GLN A 175 6.34 0.53 25.14
C GLN A 175 4.99 0.12 24.56
N VAL A 176 4.15 1.10 24.21
CA VAL A 176 2.81 0.92 23.63
C VAL A 176 2.64 1.91 22.48
N GLU A 177 1.76 1.56 21.55
CA GLU A 177 1.35 2.40 20.41
C GLU A 177 -0.07 2.93 20.69
N ALA A 178 -0.35 4.14 20.23
CA ALA A 178 -1.64 4.79 20.49
C ALA A 178 -2.71 4.36 19.50
N HIS A 179 -2.33 4.02 18.25
CA HIS A 179 -3.25 3.76 17.15
C HIS A 179 -4.17 4.96 16.90
N HIS A 180 -3.54 6.11 16.71
CA HIS A 180 -4.17 7.40 16.46
C HIS A 180 -3.28 8.19 15.52
N GLY A 181 -3.80 8.61 14.37
CA GLY A 181 -2.96 9.08 13.27
C GLY A 181 -2.02 10.23 13.63
N LEU A 182 -2.47 11.19 14.45
CA LEU A 182 -1.61 12.29 14.88
C LEU A 182 -0.52 11.84 15.87
N GLN A 183 -0.88 10.96 16.81
CA GLN A 183 0.05 10.46 17.81
C GLN A 183 1.10 9.53 17.18
N ASP A 184 0.68 8.65 16.27
CA ASP A 184 1.57 7.75 15.55
C ASP A 184 2.45 8.51 14.53
N SER A 185 1.97 9.64 13.98
CA SER A 185 2.84 10.58 13.24
C SER A 185 3.94 11.17 14.13
N LEU A 186 3.60 11.62 15.35
CA LEU A 186 4.59 12.16 16.30
C LEU A 186 5.59 11.09 16.76
N ASP A 187 5.13 9.87 16.97
CA ASP A 187 5.97 8.75 17.36
C ASP A 187 6.86 8.27 16.21
N THR A 188 6.36 8.31 14.98
CA THR A 188 7.15 8.07 13.76
C THR A 188 8.25 9.11 13.59
N ILE A 189 8.01 10.40 13.90
CA ILE A 189 9.06 11.42 13.90
C ILE A 189 10.19 11.03 14.87
N LYS A 190 9.88 10.58 16.08
CA LYS A 190 10.91 10.17 17.05
C LYS A 190 11.76 9.00 16.54
N VAL A 191 11.13 8.01 15.90
CA VAL A 191 11.85 6.89 15.28
C VAL A 191 12.68 7.35 14.08
N TYR A 192 12.15 8.26 13.27
CA TYR A 192 12.85 8.84 12.13
C TYR A 192 14.09 9.65 12.57
N ASP A 193 13.96 10.45 13.62
CA ASP A 193 15.05 11.22 14.21
C ASP A 193 16.12 10.31 14.86
N ASP A 194 15.70 9.23 15.53
CA ASP A 194 16.62 8.20 16.03
C ASP A 194 17.42 7.58 14.89
N PHE A 195 16.76 7.21 13.79
CA PHE A 195 17.45 6.73 12.60
C PHE A 195 18.38 7.79 11.99
N ALA A 196 17.96 9.04 11.89
CA ALA A 196 18.78 10.12 11.33
C ALA A 196 20.11 10.30 12.10
N GLN A 197 20.12 10.03 13.41
CA GLN A 197 21.31 10.12 14.25
C GLN A 197 22.25 8.90 14.12
N HIS A 198 21.71 7.73 13.77
CA HIS A 198 22.45 6.47 13.81
C HIS A 198 22.69 5.81 12.45
N PHE A 199 22.01 6.26 11.39
CA PHE A 199 22.26 5.80 10.03
C PHE A 199 23.63 6.28 9.54
N THR A 200 24.43 5.33 9.05
CA THR A 200 25.63 5.64 8.28
C THR A 200 25.29 5.85 6.81
N ASP A 201 26.18 6.49 6.07
CA ASP A 201 26.05 6.65 4.61
C ASP A 201 25.87 5.28 3.90
N ASP A 202 26.59 4.25 4.35
CA ASP A 202 26.46 2.87 3.83
C ASP A 202 25.05 2.28 4.05
N LEU A 203 24.46 2.51 5.24
CA LEU A 203 23.10 2.06 5.52
C LEU A 203 22.07 2.81 4.68
N LEU A 204 22.30 4.11 4.43
CA LEU A 204 21.42 4.90 3.58
C LEU A 204 21.51 4.47 2.12
N GLU A 205 22.72 4.28 1.59
CA GLU A 205 22.94 3.76 0.23
C GLU A 205 22.27 2.38 0.07
N LYS A 206 22.40 1.51 1.08
CA LYS A 206 21.72 0.21 1.09
C LYS A 206 20.19 0.32 1.16
N ALA A 207 19.64 1.33 1.84
CA ALA A 207 18.19 1.54 1.86
C ALA A 207 17.69 1.99 0.49
N GLN A 208 18.43 2.89 -0.17
CA GLN A 208 18.14 3.37 -1.52
C GLN A 208 18.28 2.26 -2.57
N SER A 209 19.28 1.39 -2.44
CA SER A 209 19.51 0.27 -3.36
C SER A 209 18.42 -0.81 -3.29
N LYS A 210 17.61 -0.84 -2.23
CA LYS A 210 16.45 -1.76 -2.10
C LYS A 210 15.24 -1.34 -2.94
N ILE A 211 15.25 -0.13 -3.51
CA ILE A 211 14.21 0.29 -4.46
C ILE A 211 14.36 -0.57 -5.72
N LYS A 212 13.30 -1.32 -6.05
CA LYS A 212 13.33 -2.33 -7.11
C LYS A 212 13.48 -1.69 -8.48
N ASN A 213 14.35 -2.29 -9.31
CA ASN A 213 14.55 -1.98 -10.72
C ASN A 213 14.72 -3.31 -11.48
N ILE A 214 13.61 -3.89 -11.93
CA ILE A 214 13.54 -5.30 -12.36
C ILE A 214 12.72 -5.40 -13.64
N ASP A 215 13.23 -6.02 -14.70
CA ASP A 215 12.39 -6.46 -15.83
C ASP A 215 11.75 -7.80 -15.48
N LEU A 216 10.42 -7.82 -15.34
CA LEU A 216 9.71 -9.02 -14.91
C LEU A 216 9.52 -10.02 -16.05
N THR A 217 9.78 -9.63 -17.30
CA THR A 217 9.53 -10.44 -18.50
C THR A 217 10.75 -11.16 -19.05
N THR A 218 11.93 -10.94 -18.45
CA THR A 218 13.21 -11.47 -18.95
C THR A 218 13.99 -12.24 -17.89
N GLY A 219 14.60 -13.36 -18.30
CA GLY A 219 15.55 -14.11 -17.48
C GLY A 219 14.94 -14.83 -16.26
N GLU A 220 15.77 -15.59 -15.54
CA GLU A 220 15.44 -16.04 -14.19
C GLU A 220 15.71 -14.88 -13.23
N LEU A 221 14.72 -14.52 -12.42
CA LEU A 221 14.84 -13.48 -11.41
C LEU A 221 15.44 -14.06 -10.13
N ASP A 222 16.42 -13.36 -9.55
CA ASP A 222 16.98 -13.77 -8.28
C ASP A 222 15.96 -13.66 -7.16
N TYR A 223 15.89 -14.69 -6.30
CA TYR A 223 14.98 -14.71 -5.16
C TYR A 223 15.18 -13.50 -4.23
N VAL A 224 16.41 -12.96 -4.17
CA VAL A 224 16.75 -11.76 -3.39
C VAL A 224 16.03 -10.52 -3.94
N ASP A 225 15.96 -10.37 -5.26
CA ASP A 225 15.29 -9.25 -5.93
C ASP A 225 13.77 -9.32 -5.78
N LEU A 226 13.22 -10.54 -5.77
CA LEU A 226 11.80 -10.77 -5.58
C LEU A 226 11.34 -10.47 -4.14
N GLY A 227 12.25 -10.64 -3.17
CA GLY A 227 12.00 -10.40 -1.76
C GLY A 227 10.98 -11.38 -1.13
N TRP A 228 10.83 -11.30 0.19
CA TRP A 228 10.05 -12.27 0.97
C TRP A 228 8.53 -12.24 0.70
N HIS A 229 7.99 -11.09 0.26
CA HIS A 229 6.55 -10.87 0.11
C HIS A 229 6.09 -10.87 -1.35
N ASN A 230 6.77 -11.63 -2.21
CA ASN A 230 6.37 -11.82 -3.60
C ASN A 230 4.93 -12.36 -3.68
N PRO A 231 3.97 -11.61 -4.26
CA PRO A 231 2.56 -11.95 -4.19
C PRO A 231 2.16 -13.13 -5.09
N VAL A 232 2.99 -13.52 -6.07
CA VAL A 232 2.68 -14.61 -7.02
C VAL A 232 3.45 -15.89 -6.74
N GLN A 233 4.41 -15.88 -5.80
CA GLN A 233 5.23 -17.05 -5.52
C GLN A 233 4.39 -18.25 -5.07
N ASN A 234 4.63 -19.41 -5.70
CA ASN A 234 3.92 -20.65 -5.46
C ASN A 234 2.41 -20.47 -5.60
N LYS A 235 1.96 -19.76 -6.64
CA LYS A 235 0.55 -19.57 -6.97
C LYS A 235 0.25 -20.13 -8.34
N ASN A 236 -0.80 -20.94 -8.42
CA ASN A 236 -1.45 -21.30 -9.66
C ASN A 236 -2.45 -20.21 -10.03
N ILE A 237 -2.27 -19.61 -11.19
CA ILE A 237 -3.00 -18.42 -11.64
C ILE A 237 -3.68 -18.73 -12.96
N VAL A 238 -4.94 -18.34 -13.09
CA VAL A 238 -5.67 -18.36 -14.36
C VAL A 238 -5.99 -16.92 -14.75
N LEU A 239 -5.65 -16.55 -15.98
CA LEU A 239 -6.04 -15.29 -16.61
C LEU A 239 -7.31 -15.55 -17.41
N SER A 240 -8.35 -14.74 -17.21
CA SER A 240 -9.67 -14.96 -17.83
C SER A 240 -10.31 -13.66 -18.32
N GLY A 241 -10.97 -13.74 -19.47
CA GLY A 241 -11.73 -12.64 -20.04
C GLY A 241 -10.83 -11.59 -20.69
N ASN A 242 -11.36 -10.39 -20.87
CA ASN A 242 -10.70 -9.30 -21.57
C ASN A 242 -9.75 -8.56 -20.62
N ILE A 243 -8.57 -9.14 -20.38
CA ILE A 243 -7.48 -8.45 -19.71
C ILE A 243 -6.74 -7.53 -20.68
N HIS A 244 -6.25 -6.41 -20.17
CA HIS A 244 -5.53 -5.39 -20.93
C HIS A 244 -4.03 -5.70 -21.02
N MET A 245 -3.49 -6.37 -20.00
CA MET A 245 -2.15 -6.96 -20.06
C MET A 245 -2.03 -7.91 -21.25
N ASN A 246 -0.87 -7.91 -21.91
CA ASN A 246 -0.55 -8.95 -22.87
C ASN A 246 -0.42 -10.29 -22.14
N GLU A 247 -1.25 -11.28 -22.49
CA GLU A 247 -1.32 -12.55 -21.76
C GLU A 247 0.00 -13.34 -21.79
N ALA A 248 0.72 -13.33 -22.92
CA ALA A 248 1.98 -14.03 -23.05
C ALA A 248 3.05 -13.42 -22.14
N GLU A 249 3.09 -12.10 -22.05
CA GLU A 249 4.03 -11.38 -21.18
C GLU A 249 3.63 -11.46 -19.70
N ALA A 250 2.33 -11.43 -19.39
CA ALA A 250 1.83 -11.70 -18.05
C ALA A 250 2.18 -13.12 -17.60
N GLY A 251 2.09 -14.10 -18.50
CA GLY A 251 2.53 -15.48 -18.25
C GLY A 251 4.02 -15.58 -17.94
N LYS A 252 4.87 -14.89 -18.71
CA LYS A 252 6.31 -14.80 -18.41
C LYS A 252 6.56 -14.18 -17.04
N MET A 253 5.94 -13.04 -16.73
CA MET A 253 6.05 -12.39 -15.42
C MET A 253 5.67 -13.35 -14.29
N ILE A 254 4.51 -14.00 -14.39
CA ILE A 254 4.02 -14.92 -13.34
C ILE A 254 5.03 -16.06 -13.13
N ASN A 255 5.52 -16.67 -14.21
CA ASN A 255 6.50 -17.76 -14.12
C ASN A 255 7.83 -17.29 -13.54
N ASN A 256 8.35 -16.15 -14.00
CA ASN A 256 9.62 -15.58 -13.53
C ASN A 256 9.58 -15.19 -12.04
N MET A 257 8.40 -14.79 -11.56
CA MET A 257 8.16 -14.52 -10.14
C MET A 257 7.81 -15.80 -9.35
N GLY A 258 8.00 -16.99 -9.91
CA GLY A 258 7.81 -18.27 -9.22
C GLY A 258 6.35 -18.72 -9.06
N GLY A 259 5.43 -18.19 -9.86
CA GLY A 259 4.07 -18.69 -10.02
C GLY A 259 3.94 -19.63 -11.22
N GLN A 260 2.72 -20.08 -11.48
CA GLN A 260 2.37 -20.89 -12.65
C GLN A 260 1.07 -20.35 -13.27
N VAL A 261 1.04 -20.21 -14.59
CA VAL A 261 -0.19 -19.93 -15.33
C VAL A 261 -0.82 -21.23 -15.83
N ASP A 262 -2.09 -21.43 -15.49
CA ASP A 262 -2.91 -22.55 -15.95
C ASP A 262 -3.92 -22.05 -17.01
N ASN A 263 -4.21 -22.88 -18.00
CA ASN A 263 -5.16 -22.56 -19.08
C ASN A 263 -6.64 -22.73 -18.68
N SER A 264 -6.91 -23.23 -17.47
CA SER A 264 -8.26 -23.50 -16.98
C SER A 264 -8.31 -23.50 -15.46
N VAL A 265 -9.46 -23.18 -14.89
CA VAL A 265 -9.65 -23.21 -13.42
C VAL A 265 -9.69 -24.64 -12.88
N LEU A 266 -8.79 -24.93 -11.94
CA LEU A 266 -8.64 -26.21 -11.25
C LEU A 266 -8.87 -26.05 -9.73
N ALA A 267 -9.05 -27.16 -9.01
CA ALA A 267 -9.16 -27.14 -7.55
C ALA A 267 -7.91 -26.58 -6.85
N THR A 268 -6.75 -26.65 -7.53
CA THR A 268 -5.46 -26.11 -7.09
C THR A 268 -5.26 -24.64 -7.44
N THR A 269 -6.12 -24.04 -8.28
CA THR A 269 -6.00 -22.62 -8.64
C THR A 269 -6.04 -21.76 -7.37
N ASN A 270 -5.06 -20.88 -7.24
CA ASN A 270 -5.01 -19.93 -6.14
C ASN A 270 -5.69 -18.63 -6.54
N TYR A 271 -5.37 -18.08 -7.72
CA TYR A 271 -5.90 -16.82 -8.21
C TYR A 271 -6.59 -17.00 -9.57
N LEU A 272 -7.84 -16.54 -9.65
CA LEU A 272 -8.52 -16.28 -10.91
C LEU A 272 -8.48 -14.76 -11.14
N ILE A 273 -7.67 -14.31 -12.09
CA ILE A 273 -7.52 -12.90 -12.46
C ILE A 273 -8.41 -12.65 -13.67
N MET A 274 -9.31 -11.68 -13.55
CA MET A 274 -10.30 -11.40 -14.58
C MET A 274 -10.21 -9.97 -15.08
N GLY A 275 -10.48 -9.74 -16.36
CA GLY A 275 -10.72 -8.40 -16.88
C GLY A 275 -11.78 -7.67 -16.05
N ASP A 276 -11.60 -6.36 -15.79
CA ASP A 276 -12.44 -5.64 -14.83
C ASP A 276 -13.94 -5.67 -15.16
N GLN A 277 -14.29 -5.68 -16.46
CA GLN A 277 -15.68 -5.82 -16.91
C GLN A 277 -16.21 -7.24 -16.71
N ASP A 278 -15.38 -8.25 -16.95
CA ASP A 278 -15.74 -9.66 -16.83
C ASP A 278 -15.87 -10.11 -15.37
N PHE A 279 -15.21 -9.41 -14.44
CA PHE A 279 -15.25 -9.71 -13.00
C PHE A 279 -16.67 -9.70 -12.40
N PHE A 280 -17.59 -8.92 -12.97
CA PHE A 280 -18.98 -8.80 -12.52
C PHE A 280 -19.98 -9.60 -13.38
N ARG A 281 -19.53 -10.14 -14.51
CA ARG A 281 -20.39 -10.92 -15.41
C ARG A 281 -20.75 -12.27 -14.81
N LYS A 282 -21.93 -12.81 -15.18
CA LYS A 282 -22.39 -14.13 -14.70
C LYS A 282 -22.22 -15.23 -15.75
N ASP A 283 -22.00 -14.85 -17.00
CA ASP A 283 -21.88 -15.72 -18.18
C ASP A 283 -20.42 -16.12 -18.52
N ASN A 284 -19.48 -15.92 -17.58
CA ASN A 284 -18.09 -16.33 -17.76
C ASN A 284 -17.86 -17.78 -17.27
N GLN A 285 -17.29 -18.62 -18.14
CA GLN A 285 -17.08 -20.05 -17.88
C GLN A 285 -16.11 -20.29 -16.72
N ASP A 286 -14.97 -19.60 -16.69
CA ASP A 286 -13.95 -19.74 -15.65
C ASP A 286 -14.47 -19.30 -14.28
N LEU A 287 -15.28 -18.24 -14.25
CA LEU A 287 -15.94 -17.78 -13.04
C LEU A 287 -16.93 -18.82 -12.50
N ASN A 288 -17.70 -19.46 -13.37
CA ASN A 288 -18.65 -20.50 -12.96
C ASN A 288 -17.91 -21.75 -12.48
N ALA A 289 -16.84 -22.17 -13.17
CA ALA A 289 -15.96 -23.24 -12.71
C ALA A 289 -15.35 -22.94 -11.33
N ALA A 290 -14.82 -21.73 -11.13
CA ALA A 290 -14.29 -21.30 -9.83
C ALA A 290 -15.36 -21.34 -8.73
N ARG A 291 -16.59 -20.87 -9.02
CA ARG A 291 -17.70 -20.90 -8.05
C ARG A 291 -18.02 -22.33 -7.62
N ASP A 292 -18.09 -23.27 -8.56
CA ASP A 292 -18.42 -24.65 -8.23
C ASP A 292 -17.29 -25.36 -7.47
N LEU A 293 -16.03 -25.10 -7.83
CA LEU A 293 -14.88 -25.59 -7.06
C LEU A 293 -14.83 -24.99 -5.65
N ILE A 294 -15.13 -23.71 -5.48
CA ILE A 294 -15.21 -23.06 -4.16
C ILE A 294 -16.30 -23.69 -3.30
N LYS A 295 -17.48 -23.98 -3.87
CA LYS A 295 -18.55 -24.72 -3.16
C LYS A 295 -18.08 -26.09 -2.68
N ASN A 296 -17.16 -26.71 -3.41
CA ASN A 296 -16.54 -28.00 -3.09
C ASN A 296 -15.26 -27.86 -2.24
N GLY A 297 -14.99 -26.68 -1.67
CA GLY A 297 -13.90 -26.46 -0.70
C GLY A 297 -12.58 -25.94 -1.27
N ALA A 298 -12.49 -25.67 -2.58
CA ALA A 298 -11.30 -25.04 -3.16
C ALA A 298 -11.12 -23.61 -2.63
N LYS A 299 -9.86 -23.21 -2.39
CA LYS A 299 -9.50 -21.88 -1.85
C LYS A 299 -9.07 -20.91 -2.96
N ILE A 300 -9.94 -20.73 -3.95
CA ILE A 300 -9.69 -19.84 -5.09
C ILE A 300 -10.06 -18.40 -4.70
N LYS A 301 -9.11 -17.47 -4.80
CA LYS A 301 -9.39 -16.03 -4.71
C LYS A 301 -9.63 -15.47 -6.11
N ARG A 302 -10.62 -14.59 -6.22
CA ARG A 302 -10.95 -13.90 -7.47
C ARG A 302 -10.44 -12.46 -7.38
N PHE A 303 -9.70 -12.03 -8.39
CA PHE A 303 -9.20 -10.66 -8.51
C PHE A 303 -9.63 -10.04 -9.82
N SER A 304 -9.97 -8.75 -9.79
CA SER A 304 -10.01 -7.98 -11.03
C SER A 304 -8.57 -7.69 -11.48
N GLU A 305 -8.39 -7.40 -12.75
CA GLU A 305 -7.11 -7.01 -13.31
C GLU A 305 -6.52 -5.80 -12.57
N THR A 306 -7.33 -4.76 -12.34
CA THR A 306 -6.91 -3.58 -11.58
C THR A 306 -6.43 -3.93 -10.17
N PHE A 307 -7.13 -4.81 -9.47
CA PHE A 307 -6.70 -5.23 -8.13
C PHE A 307 -5.38 -6.01 -8.17
N PHE A 308 -5.23 -6.94 -9.12
CA PHE A 308 -4.00 -7.71 -9.26
C PHE A 308 -2.80 -6.81 -9.58
N LEU A 309 -2.99 -5.83 -10.47
CA LEU A 309 -1.97 -4.83 -10.78
C LEU A 309 -1.63 -3.94 -9.59
N SER A 310 -2.62 -3.50 -8.81
CA SER A 310 -2.38 -2.75 -7.56
C SER A 310 -1.56 -3.58 -6.56
N MET A 311 -1.86 -4.87 -6.41
CA MET A 311 -1.11 -5.76 -5.52
C MET A 311 0.35 -5.91 -5.97
N LEU A 312 0.61 -5.97 -7.27
CA LEU A 312 1.97 -6.00 -7.83
C LEU A 312 2.70 -4.66 -7.64
N ASP A 313 2.02 -3.53 -7.83
CA ASP A 313 2.62 -2.20 -7.60
C ASP A 313 2.91 -1.94 -6.11
N ASP A 314 2.03 -2.38 -5.21
CA ASP A 314 2.28 -2.31 -3.77
C ASP A 314 3.48 -3.18 -3.35
N TRP A 315 3.63 -4.36 -3.95
CA TRP A 315 4.84 -5.17 -3.77
C TRP A 315 6.09 -4.49 -4.37
N ALA A 316 5.98 -3.88 -5.55
CA ALA A 316 7.08 -3.15 -6.19
C ALA A 316 7.61 -2.03 -5.29
N ARG A 317 6.70 -1.31 -4.63
CA ARG A 317 6.94 -0.20 -3.68
C ARG A 317 7.32 -0.62 -2.26
N SER A 318 7.34 -1.93 -1.96
CA SER A 318 7.67 -2.48 -0.62
C SER A 318 9.15 -2.72 -0.35
#